data_AF-A0A7C1IPZ8-F1
#
_entry.id   AF-A0A7C1IPZ8-F1
#
_cell.length_a   1.000
_cell.length_b   1.000
_cell.length_c   1.000
_cell.angle_alpha   90.00
_cell.angle_beta   90.00
_cell.angle_gamma   90.00
#
_symmetry.space_group_name_H-M   'P 1'
#
loop_
_entity.id
_entity.type
_entity.pdbx_description
1 polymer ?
#
loop_
_entity_poly.entity_id
_entity_poly.type
_entity_poly.pdbx_seq_one_letter_code
_entity_poly.pdbx_strand_id
1 'polypeptide(L)'
;MNDTRGHKHCKRLRTARPGWWSVLTNRLTERCRTHIAGCPRCQRRLAQIGRVDAALSLMRMQPQPKDLLARANTAALKYLKRSIRETPRAERLRCVVSEPSRMEKAVPLVDRLVNMAACLFIVLMIRSGLTDKMFEIKEQGTKVMQSYYARHLDNGFGDLYEDIFGQSPDHTA
;
A
#
# COMPACT_ATOMS: atom_id res chain seq x y z
N MET A 1 2.95 36.92 -10.86
CA MET A 1 3.67 36.70 -9.58
C MET A 1 3.81 35.19 -9.38
N ASN A 2 5.01 34.65 -9.63
CA ASN A 2 5.25 33.19 -9.66
C ASN A 2 5.74 32.68 -8.30
N ASP A 3 5.02 31.70 -7.74
CA ASP A 3 5.27 31.09 -6.44
C ASP A 3 6.35 30.00 -6.57
N THR A 4 7.56 30.26 -6.08
CA THR A 4 8.75 29.38 -6.19
C THR A 4 9.05 28.61 -4.90
N ARG A 5 8.07 28.45 -4.00
CA ARG A 5 8.30 27.92 -2.64
C ARG A 5 8.27 26.38 -2.49
N GLY A 6 8.07 25.61 -3.58
CA GLY A 6 8.00 24.15 -3.53
C GLY A 6 9.33 23.36 -3.62
N HIS A 7 10.45 23.98 -4.03
CA HIS A 7 11.61 23.20 -4.52
C HIS A 7 12.78 22.99 -3.53
N LYS A 8 12.78 23.62 -2.35
CA LYS A 8 13.98 23.67 -1.49
C LYS A 8 14.12 22.48 -0.53
N HIS A 9 13.03 21.75 -0.23
CA HIS A 9 13.09 20.58 0.66
C HIS A 9 13.57 19.29 -0.02
N CYS A 10 13.38 19.16 -1.34
CA CYS A 10 13.76 17.95 -2.09
C CYS A 10 15.29 17.87 -2.38
N LYS A 11 16.01 19.00 -2.34
CA LYS A 11 17.47 19.03 -2.59
C LYS A 11 18.31 18.52 -1.40
N ARG A 12 17.83 18.63 -0.15
CA ARG A 12 18.61 18.24 1.04
C ARG A 12 18.74 16.73 1.25
N LEU A 13 17.79 15.92 0.77
CA LEU A 13 17.87 14.46 0.87
C LEU A 13 18.79 13.84 -0.18
N ARG A 14 19.15 14.58 -1.24
CA ARG A 14 20.06 14.11 -2.31
C ARG A 14 21.54 14.28 -1.98
N THR A 15 21.90 15.07 -0.98
CA THR A 15 23.29 15.38 -0.62
C THR A 15 23.79 14.60 0.60
N ALA A 16 22.97 13.74 1.21
CA ALA A 16 23.46 12.80 2.20
C ALA A 16 24.37 11.79 1.48
N ARG A 17 25.69 11.90 1.71
CA ARG A 17 26.67 10.95 1.18
C ARG A 17 26.23 9.55 1.59
N PRO A 18 25.89 8.66 0.65
CA PRO A 18 25.55 7.29 0.98
C PRO A 18 26.75 6.69 1.72
N GLY A 19 26.58 6.32 2.99
CA GLY A 19 27.63 5.68 3.77
C GLY A 19 28.14 4.44 3.05
N TRP A 20 29.40 4.07 3.25
CA TRP A 20 30.04 2.94 2.56
C TRP A 20 29.22 1.63 2.62
N TRP A 21 28.48 1.41 3.71
CA TRP A 21 27.49 0.33 3.85
C TRP A 21 26.43 0.31 2.75
N SER A 22 25.86 1.47 2.40
CA SER A 22 24.83 1.56 1.35
C SER A 22 25.40 1.32 -0.05
N VAL A 23 26.69 1.63 -0.27
CA VAL A 23 27.38 1.32 -1.53
C VAL A 23 27.62 -0.19 -1.64
N LEU A 24 28.03 -0.83 -0.55
CA LEU A 24 28.24 -2.28 -0.49
C LEU A 24 26.93 -3.05 -0.70
N THR A 25 25.86 -2.66 -0.02
CA THR A 25 24.55 -3.32 -0.16
C THR A 25 23.96 -3.15 -1.56
N ASN A 26 24.14 -1.99 -2.19
CA ASN A 26 23.71 -1.76 -3.57
C ASN A 26 24.46 -2.65 -4.57
N ARG A 27 25.78 -2.82 -4.41
CA ARG A 27 26.56 -3.74 -5.28
C ARG A 27 26.14 -5.20 -5.10
N LEU A 28 25.91 -5.63 -3.86
CA LEU A 28 25.48 -6.99 -3.57
C LEU A 28 24.07 -7.26 -4.10
N THR A 29 23.14 -6.32 -3.92
CA THR A 29 21.78 -6.48 -4.45
C THR A 29 21.75 -6.53 -5.97
N GLU A 30 22.57 -5.72 -6.65
CA GLU A 30 22.64 -5.76 -8.12
C GLU A 30 23.25 -7.07 -8.65
N ARG A 31 24.30 -7.56 -8.00
CA ARG A 31 24.92 -8.86 -8.34
C ARG A 31 23.98 -10.03 -8.08
N CYS A 32 23.19 -9.95 -7.01
CA CYS A 32 22.16 -10.94 -6.72
C CYS A 32 21.04 -10.88 -7.78
N ARG A 33 20.51 -9.70 -8.12
CA ARG A 33 19.44 -9.54 -9.11
C ARG A 33 19.82 -10.11 -10.47
N THR A 34 21.01 -9.76 -10.97
CA THR A 34 21.54 -10.27 -12.24
C THR A 34 21.71 -11.79 -12.20
N HIS A 35 22.20 -12.35 -11.10
CA HIS A 35 22.31 -13.79 -10.92
C HIS A 35 20.95 -14.50 -10.85
N ILE A 36 19.98 -13.93 -10.15
CA ILE A 36 18.61 -14.47 -10.04
C ILE A 36 17.93 -14.45 -11.40
N ALA A 37 18.12 -13.40 -12.21
CA ALA A 37 17.56 -13.33 -13.57
C ALA A 37 18.08 -14.48 -14.46
N GLY A 38 19.34 -14.89 -14.29
CA GLY A 38 19.95 -15.97 -15.08
C GLY A 38 19.82 -17.39 -14.51
N CYS A 39 19.34 -17.57 -13.26
CA CYS A 39 19.36 -18.87 -12.59
C CYS A 39 17.95 -19.33 -12.15
N PRO A 40 17.35 -20.35 -12.81
CA PRO A 40 16.00 -20.82 -12.50
C PRO A 40 15.90 -21.47 -11.11
N ARG A 41 16.99 -22.05 -10.60
CA ARG A 41 17.04 -22.60 -9.23
C ARG A 41 16.90 -21.50 -8.17
N CYS A 42 17.58 -20.36 -8.36
CA CYS A 42 17.52 -19.23 -7.45
C CYS A 42 16.16 -18.52 -7.52
N GLN A 43 15.56 -18.43 -8.71
CA GLN A 43 14.18 -17.91 -8.87
C GLN A 43 13.16 -18.76 -8.10
N ARG A 44 13.22 -20.09 -8.22
CA ARG A 44 12.31 -20.99 -7.49
C ARG A 44 12.47 -20.85 -5.98
N ARG A 45 13.71 -20.75 -5.49
CA ARG A 45 13.98 -20.55 -4.05
C ARG A 45 13.42 -19.21 -3.55
N LEU A 46 13.62 -18.12 -4.30
CA LEU A 46 13.06 -16.81 -3.94
C LEU A 46 11.55 -16.79 -3.98
N ALA A 47 10.92 -17.43 -4.97
CA ALA A 47 9.48 -17.55 -5.04
C ALA A 47 8.92 -18.33 -3.83
N GLN A 48 9.60 -19.39 -3.39
CA GLN A 48 9.22 -20.13 -2.19
C GLN A 48 9.38 -19.30 -0.91
N ILE A 49 10.51 -18.59 -0.76
CA ILE A 49 10.74 -17.68 0.38
C ILE A 49 9.68 -16.57 0.40
N GLY A 50 9.37 -15.97 -0.75
CA GLY A 50 8.34 -14.94 -0.87
C GLY A 50 6.95 -15.45 -0.50
N ARG A 51 6.61 -16.70 -0.83
CA ARG A 51 5.35 -17.33 -0.39
C ARG A 51 5.29 -17.53 1.12
N VAL A 52 6.39 -17.96 1.73
CA VAL A 52 6.47 -18.12 3.19
C VAL A 52 6.37 -16.76 3.88
N ASP A 53 7.07 -15.75 3.38
CA ASP A 53 7.03 -14.39 3.94
C ASP A 53 5.64 -13.74 3.78
N ALA A 54 5.00 -13.94 2.63
CA ALA A 54 3.61 -13.51 2.41
C ALA A 54 2.64 -14.24 3.36
N ALA A 55 2.75 -15.56 3.50
CA ALA A 55 1.94 -16.33 4.44
C ALA A 55 2.16 -15.88 5.90
N LEU A 56 3.41 -15.60 6.27
CA LEU A 56 3.77 -15.13 7.60
C LEU A 56 3.28 -13.70 7.85
N SER A 57 3.29 -12.86 6.83
CA SER A 57 2.69 -11.51 6.87
C SER A 57 1.16 -11.58 7.04
N LEU A 58 0.48 -12.48 6.33
CA LEU A 58 -0.96 -12.71 6.51
C LEU A 58 -1.28 -13.23 7.92
N MET A 59 -0.47 -14.13 8.47
CA MET A 59 -0.62 -14.60 9.85
C MET A 59 -0.36 -13.50 10.90
N ARG A 60 0.49 -12.51 10.59
CA ARG A 60 0.69 -11.33 11.44
C ARG A 60 -0.48 -10.34 11.39
N MET A 61 -1.19 -10.28 10.27
CA MET A 61 -2.35 -9.39 10.09
C MET A 61 -3.62 -9.94 10.74
N GLN A 62 -3.70 -11.24 11.02
CA GLN A 62 -4.83 -11.78 11.75
C GLN A 62 -4.81 -11.30 13.22
N PRO A 63 -5.97 -10.92 13.78
CA PRO A 63 -6.07 -10.58 15.19
C PRO A 63 -5.70 -11.81 16.01
N GLN A 64 -4.49 -11.83 16.56
CA GLN A 64 -4.05 -12.96 17.36
C GLN A 64 -4.81 -12.98 18.69
N PRO A 65 -5.21 -14.17 19.17
CA PRO A 65 -5.88 -14.26 20.46
C PRO A 65 -4.93 -13.71 21.54
N LYS A 66 -5.45 -12.91 22.46
CA LYS A 66 -4.67 -12.27 23.55
C LYS A 66 -3.88 -13.30 24.38
N ASP A 67 -4.37 -14.53 24.41
CA ASP A 67 -3.78 -15.66 25.13
C ASP A 67 -2.72 -16.43 24.33
N LEU A 68 -2.39 -16.01 23.10
CA LEU A 68 -1.42 -16.72 22.26
C LEU A 68 -0.04 -16.78 22.93
N LEU A 69 0.36 -15.71 23.61
CA LEU A 69 1.62 -15.65 24.34
C LEU A 69 1.61 -16.58 25.57
N ALA A 70 0.52 -16.60 26.32
CA ALA A 70 0.33 -17.57 27.41
C ALA A 70 0.35 -19.02 26.89
N ARG A 71 -0.32 -19.31 25.77
CA ARG A 71 -0.33 -20.63 25.13
C ARG A 71 1.05 -21.04 24.59
N ALA A 72 1.79 -20.12 23.99
CA ALA A 72 3.16 -20.37 23.53
C ALA A 72 4.09 -20.65 24.72
N ASN A 73 3.98 -19.87 25.80
CA ASN A 73 4.77 -20.05 27.02
C ASN A 73 4.44 -21.39 27.69
N THR A 74 3.16 -21.74 27.83
CA THR A 74 2.75 -23.05 28.38
C THR A 74 3.26 -24.21 27.52
N ALA A 75 3.25 -24.09 26.20
CA ALA A 75 3.82 -25.09 25.29
C ALA A 75 5.35 -25.22 25.45
N ALA A 76 6.08 -24.10 25.52
CA ALA A 76 7.52 -24.10 25.73
C ALA A 76 7.91 -24.72 27.08
N LEU A 77 7.17 -24.41 28.15
CA LEU A 77 7.39 -24.96 29.49
C LEU A 77 7.20 -26.49 29.56
N LYS A 78 6.40 -27.09 28.66
CA LYS A 78 6.23 -28.56 28.59
C LYS A 78 7.50 -29.29 28.18
N TYR A 79 8.37 -28.64 27.39
CA TYR A 79 9.65 -29.21 26.97
C TYR A 79 10.76 -29.08 28.02
N LEU A 80 10.54 -28.27 29.07
CA LEU A 80 11.51 -28.10 30.15
C LEU A 80 11.39 -29.20 31.21
N LYS A 81 12.50 -29.46 31.90
CA LYS A 81 12.56 -30.37 33.06
C LYS A 81 11.58 -29.91 34.15
N ARG A 82 11.03 -30.87 34.88
CA ARG A 82 10.01 -30.64 35.93
C ARG A 82 10.43 -29.61 36.97
N SER A 83 11.71 -29.63 37.39
CA SER A 83 12.27 -28.68 38.35
C SER A 83 12.18 -27.21 37.92
N ILE A 84 12.26 -26.92 36.62
CA ILE A 84 12.13 -25.57 36.07
C ILE A 84 10.64 -25.20 35.94
N ARG A 85 9.81 -26.20 35.64
CA ARG A 85 8.36 -26.06 35.39
C ARG A 85 7.55 -25.71 36.64
N GLU A 86 8.02 -26.10 37.82
CA GLU A 86 7.38 -25.85 39.12
C GLU A 86 7.89 -24.57 39.79
N THR A 87 8.77 -23.80 39.13
CA THR A 87 9.26 -22.54 39.69
C THR A 87 8.20 -21.43 39.65
N PRO A 88 8.22 -20.48 40.61
CA PRO A 88 7.32 -19.32 40.59
C PRO A 88 7.58 -18.37 39.39
N ARG A 89 8.71 -18.52 38.70
CA ARG A 89 9.00 -17.82 37.44
C ARG A 89 8.25 -18.47 36.26
N ALA A 90 8.20 -19.80 36.23
CA ALA A 90 7.41 -20.53 35.25
C ALA A 90 5.92 -20.23 35.39
N GLU A 91 5.40 -20.10 36.61
CA GLU A 91 4.00 -19.72 36.83
C GLU A 91 3.69 -18.32 36.32
N ARG A 92 4.57 -17.35 36.58
CA ARG A 92 4.45 -16.00 36.01
C ARG A 92 4.40 -16.01 34.49
N LEU A 93 5.23 -16.82 33.84
CA LEU A 93 5.27 -16.98 32.38
C LEU A 93 3.96 -17.56 31.80
N ARG A 94 3.23 -18.40 32.55
CA ARG A 94 1.94 -18.95 32.13
C ARG A 94 0.84 -17.89 32.11
N CYS A 95 0.91 -16.94 33.04
CA CYS A 95 -0.10 -15.90 33.21
C CYS A 95 0.20 -14.62 32.41
N VAL A 96 1.31 -14.55 31.67
CA VAL A 96 1.59 -13.38 30.82
C VAL A 96 0.65 -13.40 29.62
N VAL A 97 -0.26 -12.43 29.60
CA VAL A 97 -1.11 -12.12 28.46
C VAL A 97 -0.45 -10.98 27.68
N SER A 98 -0.56 -11.00 26.35
CA SER A 98 -0.10 -9.87 25.53
C SER A 98 -0.88 -8.61 25.90
N GLU A 99 -0.21 -7.63 26.48
CA GLU A 99 -0.82 -6.32 26.68
C GLU A 99 -1.10 -5.67 25.32
N PRO A 100 -2.31 -5.13 25.10
CA PRO A 100 -2.62 -4.42 23.87
C PRO A 100 -1.66 -3.24 23.73
N SER A 101 -0.99 -3.18 22.59
CA SER A 101 0.00 -2.15 22.30
C SER A 101 -0.65 -0.76 22.38
N ARG A 102 0.13 0.27 22.72
CA ARG A 102 -0.38 1.66 22.78
C ARG A 102 -1.01 2.10 21.46
N MET A 103 -0.54 1.55 20.34
CA MET A 103 -1.08 1.76 18.99
C MET A 103 -2.49 1.15 18.84
N GLU A 104 -2.71 -0.08 19.29
CA GLU A 104 -4.05 -0.70 19.27
C GLU A 104 -5.06 0.04 20.14
N LYS A 105 -4.61 0.63 21.25
CA LYS A 105 -5.46 1.52 22.08
C LYS A 105 -5.81 2.83 21.38
N ALA A 106 -4.98 3.29 20.44
CA ALA A 106 -5.19 4.53 19.70
C ALA A 106 -6.07 4.35 18.45
N VAL A 107 -6.21 3.13 17.93
CA VAL A 107 -7.08 2.80 16.78
C VAL A 107 -8.47 3.43 16.87
N PRO A 108 -9.25 3.28 17.96
CA PRO A 108 -10.59 3.88 18.02
C PRO A 108 -10.59 5.40 18.03
N LEU A 109 -9.51 6.04 18.50
CA LEU A 109 -9.37 7.49 18.49
C LEU A 109 -9.02 8.00 17.09
N VAL A 110 -8.12 7.30 16.40
CA VAL A 110 -7.75 7.60 15.01
C VAL A 110 -8.95 7.41 14.09
N ASP A 111 -9.72 6.34 14.27
CA ASP A 111 -10.89 6.06 13.44
C ASP A 111 -11.96 7.16 13.54
N ARG A 112 -12.19 7.70 14.75
CA ARG A 112 -13.05 8.87 14.95
C ARG A 112 -12.52 10.12 14.27
N LEU A 113 -11.20 10.37 14.34
CA LEU A 113 -10.58 11.51 13.67
C LEU A 113 -10.65 11.39 12.15
N VAL A 114 -10.48 10.19 11.60
CA VAL A 114 -10.60 9.92 10.16
C VAL A 114 -12.03 10.16 9.69
N ASN A 115 -13.04 9.67 10.42
CA ASN A 115 -14.44 9.92 10.07
C ASN A 115 -14.80 11.42 10.12
N MET A 116 -14.30 12.15 11.14
CA MET A 116 -14.47 13.60 11.21
C MET A 116 -13.78 14.31 10.04
N ALA A 117 -12.55 13.91 9.71
CA ALA A 117 -11.80 14.48 8.60
C ALA A 117 -12.47 14.19 7.25
N ALA A 118 -13.05 13.00 7.07
CA ALA A 118 -13.81 12.63 5.88
C ALA A 118 -15.06 13.52 5.73
N CYS A 119 -15.83 13.73 6.80
CA CYS A 119 -16.96 14.66 6.78
C CYS A 119 -16.52 16.09 6.45
N LEU A 120 -15.44 16.57 7.07
CA LEU A 120 -14.88 17.90 6.79
C LEU A 120 -14.44 18.04 5.33
N PHE A 121 -13.81 17.00 4.78
CA PHE A 121 -13.39 16.95 3.38
C PHE A 121 -14.59 17.02 2.43
N ILE A 122 -15.67 16.28 2.70
CA ILE A 122 -16.91 16.35 1.91
C ILE A 122 -17.50 17.76 1.94
N VAL A 123 -17.59 18.38 3.12
CA VAL A 123 -18.09 19.75 3.26
C VAL A 123 -17.20 20.75 2.51
N LEU A 124 -15.88 20.60 2.57
CA LEU A 124 -14.94 21.42 1.84
C LEU A 124 -15.08 21.24 0.32
N MET A 125 -15.29 20.01 -0.18
CA MET A 125 -15.55 19.76 -1.59
C MET A 125 -16.82 20.45 -2.07
N ILE A 126 -17.91 20.38 -1.29
CA ILE A 126 -19.18 21.05 -1.61
C ILE A 126 -19.00 22.57 -1.61
N ARG A 127 -18.34 23.11 -0.57
CA ARG A 127 -18.19 24.57 -0.40
C ARG A 127 -17.20 25.21 -1.38
N SER A 128 -16.23 24.45 -1.88
CA SER A 128 -15.24 24.94 -2.84
C SER A 128 -15.71 24.88 -4.30
N GLY A 129 -16.89 24.32 -4.58
CA GLY A 129 -17.43 24.18 -5.95
C GLY A 129 -16.51 23.34 -6.86
N LEU A 130 -15.64 22.52 -6.27
CA LEU A 130 -14.68 21.69 -6.99
C LEU A 130 -15.38 20.64 -7.88
N THR A 131 -16.62 20.30 -7.53
CA THR A 131 -17.50 19.47 -8.35
C THR A 131 -17.77 20.08 -9.71
N ASP A 132 -18.05 21.38 -9.77
CA ASP A 132 -18.41 22.05 -11.04
C ASP A 132 -17.22 22.09 -11.99
N LYS A 133 -16.01 22.31 -11.45
CA LYS A 133 -14.77 22.23 -12.24
C LYS A 133 -14.43 20.82 -12.70
N MET A 134 -14.72 19.79 -11.89
CA MET A 134 -14.55 18.40 -12.32
C MET A 134 -15.55 18.02 -13.42
N PHE A 135 -16.79 18.51 -13.36
CA PHE A 135 -17.78 18.32 -14.42
C PHE A 135 -17.37 19.04 -15.71
N GLU A 136 -16.88 20.27 -15.62
CA GLU A 136 -16.40 21.03 -16.77
C GLU A 136 -15.18 20.37 -17.45
N ILE A 137 -14.21 19.88 -16.66
CA ILE A 137 -13.05 19.13 -17.19
C ILE A 137 -13.49 17.80 -17.79
N LYS A 138 -14.48 17.12 -17.20
CA LYS A 138 -15.03 15.87 -17.75
C LYS A 138 -15.72 16.14 -19.10
N GLU A 139 -16.49 17.21 -19.21
CA GLU A 139 -17.19 17.57 -20.44
C GLU A 139 -16.23 18.06 -21.54
N GLN A 140 -15.18 18.81 -21.16
CA GLN A 140 -14.11 19.18 -22.08
C GLN A 140 -13.31 17.93 -22.53
N GLY A 141 -13.05 17.00 -21.61
CA GLY A 141 -12.38 15.73 -21.89
C GLY A 141 -13.17 14.85 -22.85
N THR A 142 -14.49 14.73 -22.69
CA THR A 142 -15.34 13.96 -23.61
C THR A 142 -15.39 14.58 -25.00
N LYS A 143 -15.45 15.92 -25.11
CA LYS A 143 -15.41 16.63 -26.40
C LYS A 143 -14.06 16.48 -27.13
N VAL A 144 -12.94 16.55 -26.39
CA VAL A 144 -11.59 16.30 -26.94
C VAL A 144 -11.43 14.83 -27.36
N MET A 145 -11.99 13.91 -26.57
CA MET A 145 -11.94 12.48 -26.90
C MET A 145 -12.79 12.17 -28.14
N GLN A 146 -14.01 12.71 -28.24
CA GLN A 146 -14.86 12.58 -29.43
C GLN A 146 -14.18 13.15 -30.69
N SER A 147 -13.59 14.35 -30.60
CA SER A 147 -12.85 14.93 -31.74
C SER A 147 -11.59 14.15 -32.11
N TYR A 148 -10.88 13.56 -31.14
CA TYR A 148 -9.73 12.69 -31.40
C TYR A 148 -10.15 11.40 -32.11
N TYR A 149 -11.21 10.74 -31.65
CA TYR A 149 -11.72 9.52 -32.28
C TYR A 149 -12.34 9.80 -33.64
N ALA A 150 -13.13 10.87 -33.81
CA ALA A 150 -13.67 11.27 -35.12
C ALA A 150 -12.55 11.53 -36.15
N ARG A 151 -11.42 12.11 -35.72
CA ARG A 151 -10.27 12.39 -36.59
C ARG A 151 -9.37 11.17 -36.85
N HIS A 152 -9.53 10.07 -36.11
CA HIS A 152 -8.76 8.84 -36.30
C HIS A 152 -9.60 7.66 -36.84
N LEU A 153 -10.92 7.76 -36.80
CA LEU A 153 -11.87 6.75 -37.32
C LEU A 153 -12.29 6.98 -38.78
N ASP A 154 -11.93 8.13 -39.37
CA ASP A 154 -12.12 8.44 -40.79
C ASP A 154 -11.36 7.46 -41.73
N ASN A 155 -10.52 6.59 -41.17
CA ASN A 155 -9.80 5.53 -41.88
C ASN A 155 -10.53 4.16 -41.92
N GLY A 156 -11.86 4.13 -41.80
CA GLY A 156 -12.66 2.95 -42.16
C GLY A 156 -13.25 2.11 -41.02
N PHE A 157 -13.52 2.72 -39.86
CA PHE A 157 -14.18 2.06 -38.71
C PHE A 157 -15.39 2.86 -38.19
N GLY A 158 -16.25 3.35 -39.10
CA GLY A 158 -17.46 4.11 -38.75
C GLY A 158 -18.42 3.35 -37.82
N ASP A 159 -18.54 2.04 -37.99
CA ASP A 159 -19.48 1.20 -37.23
C ASP A 159 -19.11 1.07 -35.73
N LEU A 160 -17.83 1.23 -35.36
CA LEU A 160 -17.39 1.12 -33.96
C LEU A 160 -17.73 2.37 -33.12
N TYR A 161 -17.94 3.51 -33.78
CA TYR A 161 -18.28 4.76 -33.09
C TYR A 161 -19.73 4.73 -32.59
N GLU A 162 -20.63 4.14 -33.39
CA GLU A 162 -22.06 4.04 -33.08
C GLU A 162 -22.32 3.10 -31.89
N ASP A 163 -21.57 2.00 -31.80
CA ASP A 163 -21.65 1.03 -30.70
C ASP A 163 -21.13 1.57 -29.34
N ILE A 164 -20.17 2.51 -29.36
CA ILE A 164 -19.53 3.04 -28.14
C ILE A 164 -20.27 4.26 -27.59
N PHE A 165 -20.80 5.13 -28.46
CA PHE A 165 -21.37 6.42 -28.06
C PHE A 165 -22.86 6.57 -28.34
N GLY A 166 -23.49 5.64 -29.08
CA GLY A 166 -24.95 5.55 -29.23
C GLY A 166 -25.63 6.76 -29.88
N GLN A 167 -24.87 7.68 -30.51
CA GLN A 167 -25.44 8.86 -31.14
C GLN A 167 -24.66 9.21 -32.42
N SER A 168 -25.37 9.16 -33.54
CA SER A 168 -24.88 9.60 -34.84
C SER A 168 -24.54 11.10 -34.77
N PRO A 169 -23.34 11.52 -35.24
CA PRO A 169 -23.05 12.93 -35.37
C PRO A 169 -23.97 13.52 -36.44
N ASP A 170 -24.84 14.45 -36.04
CA ASP A 170 -25.57 15.29 -36.98
C ASP A 170 -24.56 16.00 -37.89
N HIS A 171 -24.47 15.54 -39.13
CA HIS A 171 -23.82 16.25 -40.21
C HIS A 171 -24.69 17.46 -40.57
N THR A 172 -24.45 18.59 -39.92
CA THR A 172 -24.82 19.89 -40.47
C THR A 172 -23.56 20.63 -40.89
N ALA A 173 -23.49 20.87 -42.19
CA ALA A 173 -22.49 21.63 -42.93
C ALA A 173 -22.34 23.09 -42.43
#